data_AF-A0A7Z9U926-F1
#
_entry.id   AF-A0A7Z9U926-F1
#
_cell.length_a   1.000
_cell.length_b   1.000
_cell.length_c   1.000
_cell.angle_alpha   90.00
_cell.angle_beta   90.00
_cell.angle_gamma   90.00
#
_symmetry.space_group_name_H-M   'P 1'
#
loop_
_entity.id
_entity.type
_entity.pdbx_description
1 polymer ?
#
loop_
_entity_poly.entity_id
_entity_poly.type
_entity_poly.pdbx_seq_one_letter_code
_entity_poly.pdbx_strand_id
1 'polypeptide(L)'
;MLHFVTVASGPHPGLQRLETSAKHYGIDLVVLGYNKPYPGNGAKVTLVAEFASQVDPEDFIVYTDAFDSVFAAPPQAFKEALREFSSDLIFSAEQNFHMLGHPVFYLWQNVPTYLGYPESPSRYRFLNAGSFVGRARRLARLPEKVHIDNSTPSDQTIFTRYFVSFPEAVSLDYQHKLMTCNGGRVGYEAKDYCWEGDRLKNRVTETYPCLVHVPGKNEGSFHRLLETSPFPAQRQLKEKDRRTYHRRSLLHRLIVNTTGDNFRFKFLIWNLTLLGLLMLVVVSSNALAEPQMSTSLLDSIVRGLVR
;
A
#
# COMPACT_ATOMS: atom_id res chain seq x y z
N MET A 1 13.52 11.83 22.92
CA MET A 1 13.32 10.38 23.17
C MET A 1 12.59 9.76 21.97
N LEU A 2 12.57 8.42 21.86
CA LEU A 2 11.72 7.70 20.90
C LEU A 2 10.65 6.94 21.67
N HIS A 3 9.39 7.06 21.24
CA HIS A 3 8.26 6.27 21.73
C HIS A 3 7.77 5.35 20.62
N PHE A 4 7.63 4.06 20.89
CA PHE A 4 7.15 3.09 19.90
C PHE A 4 5.71 2.75 20.21
N VAL A 5 4.83 2.96 19.23
CA VAL A 5 3.39 2.79 19.42
C VAL A 5 2.77 1.96 18.31
N THR A 6 1.75 1.20 18.67
CA THR A 6 0.87 0.51 17.73
C THR A 6 -0.58 0.61 18.19
N VAL A 7 -1.53 0.29 17.32
CA VAL A 7 -2.96 0.28 17.65
C VAL A 7 -3.50 -1.14 17.47
N ALA A 8 -4.08 -1.69 18.55
CA ALA A 8 -4.75 -2.98 18.51
C ALA A 8 -5.87 -3.03 19.56
N SER A 9 -6.99 -3.68 19.20
CA SER A 9 -8.15 -3.82 20.10
C SER A 9 -8.03 -4.99 21.09
N GLY A 10 -7.10 -5.92 20.86
CA GLY A 10 -6.97 -7.13 21.69
C GLY A 10 -5.90 -8.09 21.16
N PRO A 11 -5.81 -9.30 21.76
CA PRO A 11 -4.78 -10.27 21.43
C PRO A 11 -4.94 -10.77 19.98
N HIS A 12 -3.84 -10.78 19.24
CA HIS A 12 -3.79 -11.26 17.87
C HIS A 12 -2.41 -11.86 17.57
N PRO A 13 -2.29 -12.97 16.82
CA PRO A 13 -0.98 -13.57 16.49
C PRO A 13 -0.01 -12.59 15.81
N GLY A 14 -0.54 -11.67 15.01
CA GLY A 14 0.25 -10.60 14.40
C GLY A 14 0.81 -9.59 15.42
N LEU A 15 0.01 -9.22 16.43
CA LEU A 15 0.47 -8.36 17.52
C LEU A 15 1.53 -9.07 18.35
N GLN A 16 1.30 -10.34 18.70
CA GLN A 16 2.28 -11.16 19.43
C GLN A 16 3.63 -11.25 18.70
N ARG A 17 3.60 -11.35 17.36
CA ARG A 17 4.83 -11.32 16.54
C ARG A 17 5.52 -9.95 16.63
N LEU A 18 4.78 -8.85 16.53
CA LEU A 18 5.34 -7.52 16.67
C LEU A 18 5.97 -7.33 18.06
N GLU A 19 5.26 -7.70 19.13
CA GLU A 19 5.76 -7.67 20.52
C GLU A 19 7.00 -8.55 20.71
N THR A 20 7.03 -9.74 20.09
CA THR A 20 8.19 -10.64 20.13
C THR A 20 9.43 -9.97 19.52
N SER A 21 9.28 -9.34 18.34
CA SER A 21 10.38 -8.60 17.73
C SER A 21 10.78 -7.36 18.52
N ALA A 22 9.81 -6.64 19.10
CA ALA A 22 10.07 -5.49 19.95
C ALA A 22 10.93 -5.88 21.15
N LYS A 23 10.53 -6.95 21.86
CA LYS A 23 11.28 -7.49 23.00
C LYS A 23 12.70 -7.91 22.60
N HIS A 24 12.87 -8.54 21.44
CA HIS A 24 14.19 -8.95 20.96
C HIS A 24 15.14 -7.76 20.78
N TYR A 25 14.65 -6.64 20.25
CA TYR A 25 15.46 -5.44 20.01
C TYR A 25 15.50 -4.46 21.19
N GLY A 26 14.93 -4.82 22.34
CA GLY A 26 14.86 -3.93 23.51
C GLY A 26 13.97 -2.71 23.28
N ILE A 27 12.90 -2.87 22.49
CA ILE A 27 11.89 -1.84 22.23
C ILE A 27 10.75 -1.99 23.24
N ASP A 28 10.48 -0.92 23.98
CA ASP A 28 9.27 -0.78 24.78
C ASP A 28 8.11 -0.33 23.88
N LEU A 29 7.23 -1.28 23.53
CA LEU A 29 6.13 -1.06 22.60
C LEU A 29 4.84 -0.78 23.37
N VAL A 30 4.25 0.40 23.14
CA VAL A 30 2.97 0.79 23.72
C VAL A 30 1.83 0.40 22.77
N VAL A 31 0.88 -0.39 23.26
CA VAL A 31 -0.32 -0.81 22.52
C VAL A 31 -1.50 0.09 22.88
N LEU A 32 -1.90 0.94 21.93
CA LEU A 32 -3.01 1.87 22.07
C LEU A 32 -4.34 1.20 21.70
N GLY A 33 -5.42 1.57 22.40
CA GLY A 33 -6.77 1.09 22.10
C GLY A 33 -7.09 -0.33 22.58
N TYR A 34 -6.24 -0.94 23.41
CA TYR A 34 -6.46 -2.28 23.95
C TYR A 34 -7.78 -2.37 24.73
N ASN A 35 -8.52 -3.49 24.57
CA ASN A 35 -9.85 -3.73 25.14
C ASN A 35 -10.95 -2.73 24.71
N LYS A 36 -10.73 -1.94 23.66
CA LYS A 36 -11.76 -1.09 23.04
C LYS A 36 -12.15 -1.66 21.67
N PRO A 37 -13.40 -1.48 21.20
CA PRO A 37 -13.76 -1.84 19.82
C PRO A 37 -12.80 -1.18 18.82
N TYR A 38 -12.42 -1.91 17.76
CA TYR A 38 -11.54 -1.35 16.74
C TYR A 38 -12.23 -0.12 16.11
N PRO A 39 -11.64 1.07 16.23
CA PRO A 39 -12.38 2.29 15.96
C PRO A 39 -12.35 2.69 14.47
N GLY A 40 -11.76 1.85 13.61
CA GLY A 40 -11.59 2.12 12.18
C GLY A 40 -10.23 2.75 11.85
N ASN A 41 -9.94 2.89 10.55
CA ASN A 41 -8.64 3.37 10.08
C ASN A 41 -8.39 4.84 10.43
N GLY A 42 -9.42 5.69 10.43
CA GLY A 42 -9.28 7.09 10.83
C GLY A 42 -8.96 7.26 12.32
N ALA A 43 -9.65 6.51 13.17
CA ALA A 43 -9.49 6.61 14.62
C ALA A 43 -8.13 6.14 15.14
N LYS A 44 -7.39 5.31 14.38
CA LYS A 44 -6.02 4.94 14.73
C LYS A 44 -5.12 6.18 14.79
N VAL A 45 -5.33 7.16 13.91
CA VAL A 45 -4.58 8.42 13.88
C VAL A 45 -4.96 9.30 15.07
N THR A 46 -6.24 9.31 15.46
CA THR A 46 -6.71 9.99 16.67
C THR A 46 -6.04 9.43 17.93
N LEU A 47 -5.97 8.10 18.08
CA LEU A 47 -5.31 7.47 19.24
C LEU A 47 -3.81 7.81 19.32
N VAL A 48 -3.12 7.84 18.18
CA VAL A 48 -1.71 8.24 18.13
C VAL A 48 -1.54 9.72 18.49
N ALA A 49 -2.46 10.59 18.05
CA ALA A 49 -2.45 12.01 18.40
C ALA A 49 -2.75 12.25 19.89
N GLU A 50 -3.67 11.50 20.48
CA GLU A 50 -3.94 11.52 21.93
C GLU A 50 -2.68 11.13 22.72
N PHE A 51 -2.02 10.04 22.35
CA PHE A 51 -0.74 9.66 22.97
C PHE A 51 0.33 10.74 22.77
N ALA A 52 0.41 11.32 21.57
CA ALA A 52 1.35 12.38 21.26
C ALA A 52 1.16 13.65 22.11
N SER A 53 -0.07 13.91 22.58
CA SER A 53 -0.36 15.03 23.47
C SER A 53 0.13 14.83 24.92
N GLN A 54 0.50 13.60 25.29
CA GLN A 54 0.86 13.20 26.65
C GLN A 54 2.37 13.06 26.87
N VAL A 55 3.17 13.09 25.81
CA VAL A 55 4.64 12.97 25.85
C VAL A 55 5.31 14.30 25.56
N ASP A 56 6.64 14.38 25.74
CA ASP A 56 7.38 15.61 25.47
C ASP A 56 7.19 16.04 23.99
N PRO A 57 6.81 17.31 23.72
CA PRO A 57 6.57 17.83 22.37
C PRO A 57 7.73 17.61 21.37
N GLU A 58 8.97 17.52 21.85
CA GLU A 58 10.17 17.32 21.04
C GLU A 58 10.54 15.85 20.82
N ASP A 59 9.88 14.93 21.52
CA ASP A 59 10.06 13.50 21.30
C ASP A 59 9.53 13.06 19.94
N PHE A 60 10.09 11.98 19.42
CA PHE A 60 9.59 11.32 18.22
C PHE A 60 8.77 10.08 18.60
N ILE A 61 7.68 9.88 17.88
CA ILE A 61 6.82 8.71 18.00
C ILE A 61 6.94 7.91 16.71
N VAL A 62 7.27 6.63 16.86
CA VAL A 62 7.35 5.64 15.78
C VAL A 62 6.06 4.82 15.83
N TYR A 63 5.18 5.04 14.87
CA TYR A 63 3.94 4.30 14.71
C TYR A 63 4.10 3.16 13.69
N THR A 64 3.46 2.02 13.98
CA THR A 64 3.29 0.91 13.05
C THR A 64 1.94 0.21 13.22
N ASP A 65 1.37 -0.29 12.13
CA ASP A 65 0.23 -1.21 12.16
C ASP A 65 0.64 -2.50 12.90
N ALA A 66 -0.27 -3.03 13.73
CA ALA A 66 0.06 -4.07 14.69
C ALA A 66 0.25 -5.46 14.07
N PHE A 67 -0.62 -5.83 13.13
CA PHE A 67 -0.83 -7.24 12.79
C PHE A 67 0.09 -7.76 11.69
N ASP A 68 0.62 -6.86 10.89
CA ASP A 68 1.32 -7.12 9.64
C ASP A 68 2.68 -6.41 9.59
N SER A 69 3.25 -6.16 10.76
CA SER A 69 4.56 -5.52 10.93
C SER A 69 5.48 -6.31 11.86
N VAL A 70 6.79 -6.06 11.73
CA VAL A 70 7.83 -6.61 12.62
C VAL A 70 8.97 -5.59 12.73
N PHE A 71 9.56 -5.47 13.92
CA PHE A 71 10.80 -4.72 14.08
C PHE A 71 11.98 -5.50 13.50
N ALA A 72 12.97 -4.80 12.97
CA ALA A 72 14.17 -5.38 12.37
C ALA A 72 15.46 -4.65 12.81
N ALA A 73 15.39 -3.83 13.85
CA ALA A 73 16.52 -3.10 14.41
C ALA A 73 16.24 -2.56 15.83
N PRO A 74 17.29 -2.30 16.64
CA PRO A 74 17.16 -1.63 17.94
C PRO A 74 16.85 -0.13 17.85
N PRO A 75 16.36 0.51 18.94
CA PRO A 75 16.07 1.95 18.97
C PRO A 75 17.21 2.86 18.51
N GLN A 76 18.46 2.43 18.70
CA GLN A 76 19.63 3.19 18.29
C GLN A 76 19.70 3.35 16.75
N ALA A 77 19.34 2.31 16.00
CA ALA A 77 19.30 2.37 14.54
C ALA A 77 18.21 3.31 14.03
N PHE A 78 17.05 3.36 14.71
CA PHE A 78 16.01 4.36 14.42
C PHE A 78 16.52 5.78 14.61
N LYS A 79 17.25 6.05 15.70
CA LYS A 79 17.83 7.40 15.95
C LYS A 79 18.84 7.78 14.88
N GLU A 80 19.67 6.84 14.44
CA GLU A 80 20.67 7.06 13.39
C GLU A 80 20.01 7.37 12.06
N ALA A 81 19.08 6.52 11.62
CA ALA A 81 18.35 6.73 10.37
C ALA A 81 17.50 8.02 10.40
N LEU A 82 16.90 8.38 11.56
CA LEU A 82 16.13 9.62 11.70
C LEU A 82 16.98 10.89 11.48
N ARG A 83 18.28 10.86 11.79
CA ARG A 83 19.17 12.03 11.58
C ARG A 83 19.36 12.38 10.12
N GLU A 84 19.06 11.46 9.21
CA GLU A 84 19.14 11.68 7.76
C GLU A 84 17.91 12.41 7.20
N PHE A 85 16.86 12.58 8.00
CA PHE A 85 15.65 13.28 7.61
C PHE A 85 15.59 14.65 8.28
N SER A 86 15.33 15.69 7.48
CA SER A 86 15.10 17.05 7.98
C SER A 86 13.65 17.29 8.40
N SER A 87 12.72 16.38 8.06
CA SER A 87 11.30 16.52 8.35
C SER A 87 10.90 15.92 9.69
N ASP A 88 9.99 16.63 10.36
CA ASP A 88 9.36 16.21 11.61
C ASP A 88 8.19 15.20 11.41
N LEU A 89 7.89 14.79 10.17
CA LEU A 89 6.89 13.76 9.85
C LEU A 89 7.30 12.98 8.60
N ILE A 90 7.56 11.70 8.79
CA ILE A 90 8.14 10.79 7.81
C ILE A 90 7.23 9.58 7.68
N PHE A 91 6.75 9.27 6.48
CA PHE A 91 5.99 8.06 6.21
C PHE A 91 6.85 7.02 5.49
N SER A 92 6.50 5.75 5.67
CA SER A 92 7.02 4.69 4.81
C SER A 92 6.61 4.92 3.35
N ALA A 93 7.43 4.46 2.41
CA ALA A 93 7.15 4.51 0.99
C ALA A 93 6.90 3.11 0.41
N GLU A 94 6.05 2.99 -0.59
CA GLU A 94 5.78 1.74 -1.32
C GLU A 94 5.78 1.96 -2.84
N GLN A 95 5.83 0.86 -3.60
CA GLN A 95 5.91 0.94 -5.07
C GLN A 95 4.54 1.12 -5.73
N ASN A 96 3.47 0.62 -5.11
CA ASN A 96 2.13 0.69 -5.69
C ASN A 96 1.32 1.85 -5.11
N PHE A 97 0.55 2.51 -5.97
CA PHE A 97 -0.34 3.58 -5.57
C PHE A 97 -1.64 3.00 -4.98
N HIS A 98 -1.96 3.42 -3.77
CA HIS A 98 -3.12 2.95 -3.03
C HIS A 98 -3.94 4.13 -2.49
N MET A 99 -5.20 4.19 -2.91
CA MET A 99 -6.23 5.10 -2.41
C MET A 99 -7.58 4.39 -2.50
N LEU A 100 -8.56 4.82 -1.72
CA LEU A 100 -9.96 4.49 -1.95
C LEU A 100 -10.50 5.28 -3.14
N GLY A 101 -11.47 4.70 -3.83
CA GLY A 101 -12.18 5.35 -4.92
C GLY A 101 -13.36 4.50 -5.38
N HIS A 102 -14.27 5.10 -6.15
CA HIS A 102 -15.42 4.40 -6.71
C HIS A 102 -14.95 3.26 -7.63
N PRO A 103 -15.54 2.05 -7.58
CA PRO A 103 -15.04 0.91 -8.36
C PRO A 103 -14.98 1.17 -9.88
N VAL A 104 -15.93 1.94 -10.41
CA VAL A 104 -16.00 2.29 -11.84
C VAL A 104 -15.17 3.53 -12.19
N PHE A 105 -15.10 4.51 -11.29
CA PHE A 105 -14.46 5.81 -11.56
C PHE A 105 -13.09 5.93 -10.88
N TYR A 106 -12.57 4.82 -10.34
CA TYR A 106 -11.35 4.79 -9.54
C TYR A 106 -10.18 5.50 -10.23
N LEU A 107 -9.98 5.23 -11.51
CA LEU A 107 -8.90 5.84 -12.28
C LEU A 107 -9.13 7.36 -12.39
N TRP A 108 -10.24 7.79 -12.96
CA TRP A 108 -10.57 9.20 -13.17
C TRP A 108 -10.52 10.04 -11.88
N GLN A 109 -11.03 9.49 -10.77
CA GLN A 109 -11.04 10.17 -9.47
C GLN A 109 -9.63 10.36 -8.89
N ASN A 110 -8.69 9.48 -9.22
CA ASN A 110 -7.37 9.46 -8.61
C ASN A 110 -6.24 9.90 -9.55
N VAL A 111 -6.51 10.13 -10.85
CA VAL A 111 -5.53 10.66 -11.81
C VAL A 111 -4.89 11.97 -11.30
N PRO A 112 -5.64 12.99 -10.82
CA PRO A 112 -5.03 14.22 -10.34
C PRO A 112 -4.03 13.97 -9.20
N THR A 113 -4.42 13.13 -8.23
CA THR A 113 -3.54 12.78 -7.11
C THR A 113 -2.32 11.99 -7.55
N TYR A 114 -2.50 11.02 -8.46
CA TYR A 114 -1.40 10.21 -9.00
C TYR A 114 -0.36 11.07 -9.76
N LEU A 115 -0.84 12.03 -10.57
CA LEU A 115 0.02 12.96 -11.30
C LEU A 115 0.67 13.99 -10.38
N GLY A 116 0.04 14.34 -9.26
CA GLY A 116 0.59 15.26 -8.27
C GLY A 116 1.66 14.64 -7.36
N TYR A 117 1.89 13.33 -7.39
CA TYR A 117 2.99 12.72 -6.65
C TYR A 117 4.34 13.19 -7.21
N PRO A 118 5.27 13.66 -6.37
CA PRO A 118 6.62 13.98 -6.82
C PRO A 118 7.34 12.74 -7.36
N GLU A 119 8.40 12.99 -8.12
CA GLU A 119 9.32 11.93 -8.54
C GLU A 119 10.09 11.37 -7.34
N SER A 120 10.40 10.08 -7.40
CA SER A 120 11.16 9.40 -6.35
C SER A 120 12.57 9.04 -6.83
N PRO A 121 13.60 9.17 -5.96
CA PRO A 121 14.95 8.69 -6.27
C PRO A 121 15.06 7.17 -6.28
N SER A 122 13.99 6.44 -5.93
CA SER A 122 13.94 4.98 -5.95
C SER A 122 12.61 4.49 -6.57
N ARG A 123 12.43 3.17 -6.61
CA ARG A 123 11.15 2.58 -7.05
C ARG A 123 10.00 2.81 -6.06
N TYR A 124 10.29 3.18 -4.82
CA TYR A 124 9.29 3.44 -3.80
C TYR A 124 8.86 4.89 -3.95
N ARG A 125 7.65 5.14 -4.41
CA ARG A 125 7.18 6.50 -4.77
C ARG A 125 5.97 6.94 -3.96
N PHE A 126 5.14 5.99 -3.53
CA PHE A 126 3.84 6.29 -2.95
C PHE A 126 3.89 6.18 -1.44
N LEU A 127 3.15 7.04 -0.75
CA LEU A 127 3.03 7.01 0.71
C LEU A 127 2.42 5.68 1.15
N ASN A 128 2.89 5.11 2.25
CA ASN A 128 2.24 4.02 2.96
C ASN A 128 1.91 4.44 4.40
N ALA A 129 0.63 4.40 4.76
CA ALA A 129 0.13 4.86 6.06
C ALA A 129 0.23 3.81 7.18
N GLY A 130 0.73 2.60 6.88
CA GLY A 130 0.88 1.55 7.88
C GLY A 130 2.06 1.77 8.83
N SER A 131 2.97 2.70 8.51
CA SER A 131 4.01 3.13 9.44
C SER A 131 4.48 4.55 9.15
N PHE A 132 4.72 5.30 10.23
CA PHE A 132 5.26 6.66 10.15
C PHE A 132 6.01 7.01 11.43
N VAL A 133 6.89 8.00 11.32
CA VAL A 133 7.58 8.62 12.45
C VAL A 133 7.28 10.11 12.45
N GLY A 134 6.98 10.68 13.61
CA GLY A 134 6.81 12.13 13.69
C GLY A 134 7.07 12.70 15.07
N ARG A 135 7.36 14.00 15.14
CA ARG A 135 7.46 14.70 16.42
C ARG A 135 6.11 14.74 17.12
N ALA A 136 6.12 14.57 18.44
CA ALA A 136 4.91 14.56 19.26
C ALA A 136 4.07 15.82 19.06
N ARG A 137 4.67 17.02 19.09
CA ARG A 137 4.00 18.30 18.80
C ARG A 137 3.26 18.33 17.48
N ARG A 138 3.79 17.62 16.49
CA ARG A 138 3.27 17.59 15.12
C ARG A 138 2.18 16.54 14.97
N LEU A 139 2.37 15.37 15.56
CA LEU A 139 1.39 14.29 15.56
C LEU A 139 0.15 14.63 16.37
N ALA A 140 0.29 15.34 17.50
CA ALA A 140 -0.85 15.80 18.31
C ALA A 140 -1.83 16.69 17.52
N ARG A 141 -1.33 17.47 16.55
CA ARG A 141 -2.14 18.34 15.67
C ARG A 141 -2.45 17.74 14.31
N LEU A 142 -1.95 16.53 14.04
CA LEU A 142 -2.08 15.91 12.73
C LEU A 142 -3.56 15.67 12.35
N PRO A 143 -4.43 15.19 13.26
CA PRO A 143 -5.81 14.91 12.88
C PRO A 143 -6.57 16.12 12.37
N GLU A 144 -6.43 17.25 13.08
CA GLU A 144 -7.02 18.54 12.69
C GLU A 144 -6.48 19.01 11.34
N LYS A 145 -5.15 18.92 11.14
CA LYS A 145 -4.51 19.38 9.89
C LYS A 145 -4.92 18.61 8.65
N VAL A 146 -5.18 17.31 8.77
CA VAL A 146 -5.56 16.46 7.63
C VAL A 146 -7.07 16.23 7.54
N HIS A 147 -7.84 16.80 8.46
CA HIS A 147 -9.28 16.59 8.62
C HIS A 147 -9.65 15.10 8.70
N ILE A 148 -8.95 14.35 9.56
CA ILE A 148 -9.27 12.94 9.84
C ILE A 148 -10.02 12.82 11.16
N ASP A 149 -10.98 11.92 11.18
CA ASP A 149 -11.79 11.58 12.34
C ASP A 149 -12.07 10.08 12.40
N ASN A 150 -12.85 9.66 13.39
CA ASN A 150 -13.20 8.25 13.59
C ASN A 150 -14.10 7.69 12.46
N SER A 151 -14.78 8.55 11.69
CA SER A 151 -15.63 8.14 10.57
C SER A 151 -14.84 7.93 9.27
N THR A 152 -13.57 8.38 9.25
CA THR A 152 -12.76 8.33 8.04
C THR A 152 -12.45 6.88 7.63
N PRO A 153 -12.81 6.48 6.38
CA PRO A 153 -12.70 5.09 5.96
C PRO A 153 -11.26 4.65 5.65
N SER A 154 -10.37 5.59 5.30
CA SER A 154 -8.98 5.31 4.94
C SER A 154 -8.06 6.48 5.26
N ASP A 155 -7.26 6.28 6.29
CA ASP A 155 -6.04 7.02 6.61
C ASP A 155 -5.09 7.13 5.40
N GLN A 156 -4.84 6.03 4.69
CA GLN A 156 -4.01 5.99 3.48
C GLN A 156 -4.46 7.03 2.43
N THR A 157 -5.77 7.16 2.23
CA THR A 157 -6.35 8.10 1.25
C THR A 157 -6.18 9.54 1.71
N ILE A 158 -6.43 9.83 3.00
CA ILE A 158 -6.29 11.18 3.56
C ILE A 158 -4.83 11.63 3.56
N PHE A 159 -3.91 10.80 4.06
CA PHE A 159 -2.49 11.13 4.06
C PHE A 159 -1.92 11.29 2.66
N THR A 160 -2.35 10.47 1.71
CA THR A 160 -1.96 10.64 0.30
C THR A 160 -2.39 12.00 -0.24
N ARG A 161 -3.64 12.41 -0.01
CA ARG A 161 -4.13 13.74 -0.46
C ARG A 161 -3.38 14.87 0.22
N TYR A 162 -3.12 14.74 1.52
CA TYR A 162 -2.37 15.73 2.29
C TYR A 162 -0.94 15.85 1.77
N PHE A 163 -0.25 14.74 1.52
CA PHE A 163 1.11 14.73 0.98
C PHE A 163 1.19 15.40 -0.40
N VAL A 164 0.28 15.04 -1.32
CA VAL A 164 0.26 15.65 -2.66
C VAL A 164 -0.05 17.15 -2.62
N SER A 165 -0.88 17.59 -1.67
CA SER A 165 -1.22 19.01 -1.51
C SER A 165 -0.11 19.82 -0.81
N PHE A 166 0.66 19.16 0.07
CA PHE A 166 1.70 19.79 0.90
C PHE A 166 2.97 18.92 0.94
N PRO A 167 3.68 18.74 -0.18
CA PRO A 167 4.82 17.82 -0.27
C PRO A 167 5.97 18.21 0.68
N GLU A 168 6.16 19.51 0.95
CA GLU A 168 7.17 20.02 1.89
C GLU A 168 6.82 19.72 3.36
N ALA A 169 5.54 19.42 3.65
CA ALA A 169 5.16 19.06 4.99
C ALA A 169 5.66 17.65 5.31
N VAL A 170 5.54 16.68 4.40
CA VAL A 170 5.75 15.27 4.73
C VAL A 170 6.92 14.71 3.94
N SER A 171 7.85 14.03 4.62
CA SER A 171 8.87 13.25 3.92
C SER A 171 8.39 11.82 3.73
N LEU A 172 8.77 11.21 2.61
CA LEU A 172 8.65 9.78 2.41
C LEU A 172 10.03 9.15 2.52
N ASP A 173 10.11 8.02 3.23
CA ASP A 173 11.32 7.21 3.31
C ASP A 173 11.55 6.45 1.99
N TYR A 174 11.92 7.18 0.94
CA TYR A 174 12.12 6.64 -0.40
C TYR A 174 13.25 5.59 -0.46
N GLN A 175 14.16 5.57 0.51
CA GLN A 175 15.28 4.63 0.51
C GLN A 175 15.09 3.48 1.52
N HIS A 176 13.94 3.41 2.20
CA HIS A 176 13.66 2.40 3.24
C HIS A 176 14.76 2.33 4.30
N LYS A 177 15.22 3.48 4.79
CA LYS A 177 16.23 3.57 5.86
C LYS A 177 15.61 3.34 7.24
N LEU A 178 14.42 3.88 7.46
CA LEU A 178 13.65 3.71 8.68
C LEU A 178 12.65 2.56 8.54
N MET A 179 11.86 2.58 7.48
CA MET A 179 10.68 1.73 7.33
C MET A 179 10.64 1.15 5.91
N THR A 180 10.41 -0.16 5.81
CA THR A 180 10.18 -0.82 4.53
C THR A 180 8.75 -1.30 4.40
N CYS A 181 8.21 -1.19 3.19
CA CYS A 181 6.92 -1.74 2.80
C CYS A 181 7.05 -2.54 1.51
N ASN A 182 6.55 -3.77 1.49
CA ASN A 182 6.56 -4.63 0.30
C ASN A 182 5.32 -4.45 -0.61
N GLY A 183 4.58 -3.36 -0.41
CA GLY A 183 3.43 -3.00 -1.22
C GLY A 183 3.76 -3.01 -2.71
N GLY A 184 3.05 -3.85 -3.47
CA GLY A 184 3.29 -4.06 -4.90
C GLY A 184 4.41 -5.03 -5.26
N ARG A 185 5.00 -5.71 -4.27
CA ARG A 185 6.18 -6.59 -4.45
C ARG A 185 6.01 -8.02 -3.97
N VAL A 186 4.78 -8.46 -3.76
CA VAL A 186 4.47 -9.89 -3.53
C VAL A 186 5.12 -10.76 -4.62
N GLY A 187 5.86 -11.79 -4.20
CA GLY A 187 6.62 -12.70 -5.07
C GLY A 187 8.05 -12.26 -5.37
N TYR A 188 8.49 -11.10 -4.87
CA TYR A 188 9.85 -10.59 -5.02
C TYR A 188 10.62 -10.52 -3.69
N GLU A 189 10.11 -11.13 -2.62
CA GLU A 189 10.63 -11.00 -1.26
C GLU A 189 12.11 -11.36 -1.19
N ALA A 190 12.50 -12.53 -1.72
CA ALA A 190 13.90 -12.97 -1.74
C ALA A 190 14.79 -12.18 -2.71
N LYS A 191 14.21 -11.46 -3.67
CA LYS A 191 14.95 -10.59 -4.60
C LYS A 191 15.21 -9.22 -3.99
N ASP A 192 14.20 -8.67 -3.32
CA ASP A 192 14.23 -7.32 -2.78
C ASP A 192 14.80 -7.28 -1.36
N TYR A 193 14.72 -8.39 -0.61
CA TYR A 193 15.12 -8.44 0.78
C TYR A 193 15.96 -9.66 1.11
N CYS A 194 16.85 -9.52 2.09
CA CYS A 194 17.48 -10.66 2.77
C CYS A 194 17.77 -10.32 4.22
N TRP A 195 17.63 -11.31 5.10
CA TRP A 195 18.13 -11.21 6.46
C TRP A 195 19.64 -11.48 6.47
N GLU A 196 20.40 -10.54 7.05
CA GLU A 196 21.83 -10.65 7.29
C GLU A 196 22.04 -10.62 8.80
N GLY A 197 22.17 -11.79 9.42
CA GLY A 197 22.14 -11.93 10.87
C GLY A 197 20.77 -11.52 11.42
N ASP A 198 20.77 -10.52 12.29
CA ASP A 198 19.57 -9.96 12.95
C ASP A 198 19.01 -8.72 12.24
N ARG A 199 19.51 -8.31 11.07
CA ARG A 199 19.01 -7.15 10.34
C ARG A 199 18.41 -7.54 9.01
N LEU A 200 17.32 -6.89 8.62
CA LEU A 200 16.80 -6.99 7.25
C LEU A 200 17.56 -6.01 6.36
N LYS A 201 18.12 -6.50 5.26
CA LYS A 201 18.66 -5.69 4.17
C LYS A 201 17.65 -5.56 3.06
N ASN A 202 17.42 -4.33 2.61
CA ASN A 202 16.77 -4.02 1.34
C ASN A 202 17.84 -3.99 0.22
N ARG A 203 17.81 -4.97 -0.67
CA ARG A 203 18.75 -5.15 -1.80
C ARG A 203 18.54 -4.16 -2.94
N VAL A 204 17.45 -3.40 -2.90
CA VAL A 204 17.13 -2.39 -3.92
C VAL A 204 17.87 -1.10 -3.62
N THR A 205 17.85 -0.70 -2.36
CA THR A 205 18.38 0.57 -1.87
C THR A 205 19.70 0.38 -1.12
N GLU A 206 20.11 -0.88 -0.89
CA GLU A 206 21.27 -1.26 -0.09
C GLU A 206 21.23 -0.69 1.34
N THR A 207 20.03 -0.59 1.91
CA THR A 207 19.77 -0.05 3.26
C THR A 207 19.29 -1.15 4.21
N TYR A 208 19.34 -0.86 5.52
CA TYR A 208 18.88 -1.76 6.57
C TYR A 208 17.69 -1.17 7.33
N PRO A 209 16.45 -1.31 6.81
CA PRO A 209 15.25 -0.77 7.46
C PRO A 209 15.12 -1.25 8.91
N CYS A 210 14.57 -0.37 9.75
CA CYS A 210 14.39 -0.64 11.17
C CYS A 210 13.02 -1.29 11.49
N LEU A 211 12.04 -1.06 10.61
CA LEU A 211 10.68 -1.60 10.70
C LEU A 211 10.25 -2.16 9.35
N VAL A 212 9.59 -3.32 9.38
CA VAL A 212 9.07 -4.00 8.20
C VAL A 212 7.56 -4.05 8.29
N HIS A 213 6.89 -3.56 7.26
CA HIS A 213 5.43 -3.64 7.12
C HIS A 213 5.06 -4.38 5.82
N VAL A 214 4.17 -5.37 5.93
CA VAL A 214 3.69 -6.18 4.80
C VAL A 214 2.17 -6.10 4.73
N PRO A 215 1.58 -5.17 3.96
CA PRO A 215 0.16 -4.84 4.05
C PRO A 215 -0.76 -6.06 4.09
N GLY A 216 -1.62 -6.17 5.09
CA GLY A 216 -2.16 -7.43 5.64
C GLY A 216 -2.93 -8.34 4.68
N LYS A 217 -3.28 -7.85 3.49
CA LYS A 217 -3.75 -8.70 2.39
C LYS A 217 -2.63 -9.56 1.77
N ASN A 218 -1.39 -9.44 2.26
CA ASN A 218 -0.18 -10.09 1.76
C ASN A 218 0.42 -11.07 2.79
N GLU A 219 -0.38 -11.71 3.65
CA GLU A 219 0.12 -12.64 4.69
C GLU A 219 1.12 -13.69 4.15
N GLY A 220 0.87 -14.25 2.96
CA GLY A 220 1.80 -15.21 2.36
C GLY A 220 3.16 -14.59 2.02
N SER A 221 3.18 -13.33 1.59
CA SER A 221 4.41 -12.57 1.38
C SER A 221 5.15 -12.32 2.69
N PHE A 222 4.41 -12.02 3.75
CA PHE A 222 5.00 -11.81 5.07
C PHE A 222 5.64 -13.09 5.59
N HIS A 223 4.96 -14.22 5.43
CA HIS A 223 5.47 -15.55 5.77
C HIS A 223 6.80 -15.83 5.07
N ARG A 224 6.87 -15.61 3.75
CA ARG A 224 8.09 -15.77 2.94
C ARG A 224 9.23 -14.87 3.40
N LEU A 225 8.94 -13.61 3.72
CA LEU A 225 9.95 -12.66 4.20
C LEU A 225 10.50 -13.08 5.57
N LEU A 226 9.68 -13.69 6.43
CA LEU A 226 10.07 -14.08 7.78
C LEU A 226 10.69 -15.49 7.86
N GLU A 227 10.63 -16.31 6.81
CA GLU A 227 11.17 -17.69 6.80
C GLU A 227 12.63 -17.76 7.28
N THR A 228 13.45 -16.77 6.92
CA THR A 228 14.87 -16.69 7.30
C THR A 228 15.17 -15.65 8.37
N SER A 229 14.12 -15.07 8.98
CA SER A 229 14.26 -14.07 10.03
C SER A 229 14.48 -14.70 11.40
N PRO A 230 14.96 -13.93 12.40
CA PRO A 230 14.94 -14.34 13.81
C PRO A 230 13.54 -14.55 14.40
N PHE A 231 12.48 -14.14 13.66
CA PHE A 231 11.08 -14.16 14.10
C PHE A 231 10.20 -14.90 13.09
N PRO A 232 10.48 -16.19 12.81
CA PRO A 232 9.72 -16.94 11.82
C PRO A 232 8.24 -16.93 12.17
N ALA A 233 7.40 -16.92 11.14
CA ALA A 233 5.97 -16.86 11.31
C ALA A 233 5.47 -18.05 12.16
N GLN A 234 4.87 -17.74 13.31
CA GLN A 234 4.47 -18.73 14.32
C GLN A 234 3.36 -19.67 13.85
N ARG A 235 2.60 -19.26 12.83
CA ARG A 235 1.47 -20.02 12.29
C ARG A 235 1.78 -20.55 10.90
N GLN A 236 1.32 -21.77 10.60
CA GLN A 236 1.26 -22.24 9.22
C GLN A 236 0.34 -21.37 8.36
N LEU A 237 0.81 -21.03 7.16
CA LEU A 237 0.07 -20.25 6.18
C LEU A 237 -1.16 -21.03 5.68
N LYS A 238 -2.36 -20.44 5.79
CA LYS A 238 -3.60 -21.08 5.33
C LYS A 238 -3.61 -21.20 3.81
N GLU A 239 -4.35 -22.18 3.30
CA GLU A 239 -4.51 -22.41 1.86
C GLU A 239 -5.06 -21.18 1.11
N LYS A 240 -6.00 -20.45 1.71
CA LYS A 240 -6.51 -19.18 1.15
C LYS A 240 -5.40 -18.15 0.94
N ASP A 241 -4.47 -18.05 1.88
CA ASP A 241 -3.39 -17.07 1.85
C ASP A 241 -2.32 -17.50 0.84
N ARG A 242 -2.05 -18.80 0.70
CA ARG A 242 -1.19 -19.38 -0.36
C ARG A 242 -1.71 -19.07 -1.76
N ARG A 243 -3.01 -19.25 -2.00
CA ARG A 243 -3.66 -18.92 -3.29
C ARG A 243 -3.62 -17.41 -3.57
N THR A 244 -3.89 -16.60 -2.54
CA THR A 244 -3.82 -15.14 -2.64
C THR A 244 -2.40 -14.69 -3.01
N TYR A 245 -1.39 -15.27 -2.37
CA TYR A 245 0.02 -15.04 -2.66
C TYR A 245 0.36 -15.39 -4.12
N HIS A 246 0.00 -16.59 -4.59
CA HIS A 246 0.27 -17.00 -5.98
C HIS A 246 -0.37 -16.04 -7.00
N ARG A 247 -1.65 -15.71 -6.83
CA ARG A 247 -2.36 -14.78 -7.72
C ARG A 247 -1.71 -13.40 -7.74
N ARG A 248 -1.36 -12.87 -6.57
CA ARG A 248 -0.71 -11.55 -6.44
C ARG A 248 0.71 -11.55 -6.98
N SER A 249 1.48 -12.61 -6.77
CA SER A 249 2.82 -12.77 -7.32
C SER A 249 2.82 -12.76 -8.85
N LEU A 250 1.85 -13.43 -9.48
CA LEU A 250 1.67 -13.35 -10.94
C LEU A 250 1.30 -11.94 -11.40
N LEU A 251 0.31 -11.32 -10.73
CA LEU A 251 -0.12 -9.96 -11.07
C LEU A 251 1.02 -8.93 -10.91
N HIS A 252 1.77 -8.99 -9.82
CA HIS A 252 2.88 -8.07 -9.59
C HIS A 252 4.03 -8.29 -10.57
N ARG A 253 4.31 -9.54 -10.98
CA ARG A 253 5.25 -9.81 -12.07
C ARG A 253 4.83 -9.12 -13.37
N LEU A 254 3.55 -9.19 -13.73
CA LEU A 254 3.02 -8.48 -14.90
C LEU A 254 3.16 -6.97 -14.75
N ILE A 255 2.75 -6.40 -13.62
CA ILE A 255 2.84 -4.95 -13.37
C ILE A 255 4.28 -4.47 -13.49
N VAL A 256 5.20 -5.12 -12.79
CA VAL A 256 6.62 -4.75 -12.73
C VAL A 256 7.27 -4.81 -14.11
N ASN A 257 6.96 -5.83 -14.91
CA ASN A 257 7.57 -6.03 -16.23
C ASN A 257 6.89 -5.22 -17.35
N THR A 258 5.78 -4.52 -17.08
CA THR A 258 5.04 -3.76 -18.11
C THR A 258 4.99 -2.27 -17.82
N THR A 259 4.55 -1.88 -16.63
CA THR A 259 4.12 -0.50 -16.33
C THR A 259 4.80 0.07 -15.09
N GLY A 260 5.47 -0.77 -14.29
CA GLY A 260 6.20 -0.37 -13.09
C GLY A 260 5.33 -0.20 -11.85
N ASP A 261 4.09 0.29 -11.98
CA ASP A 261 3.15 0.46 -10.88
C ASP A 261 1.72 0.03 -11.22
N ASN A 262 0.95 -0.28 -10.19
CA ASN A 262 -0.43 -0.78 -10.34
C ASN A 262 -1.41 0.23 -10.94
N PHE A 263 -1.18 1.53 -10.83
CA PHE A 263 -2.11 2.55 -11.33
C PHE A 263 -1.98 2.64 -12.85
N ARG A 264 -0.75 2.74 -13.36
CA ARG A 264 -0.45 2.64 -14.80
C ARG A 264 -0.95 1.33 -15.39
N PHE A 265 -0.76 0.21 -14.68
CA PHE A 265 -1.27 -1.08 -15.13
C PHE A 265 -2.80 -1.08 -15.27
N LYS A 266 -3.53 -0.62 -14.25
CA LYS A 266 -4.99 -0.52 -14.31
C LYS A 266 -5.44 0.42 -15.43
N PHE A 267 -4.75 1.54 -15.61
CA PHE A 267 -5.03 2.49 -16.68
C PHE A 267 -4.85 1.85 -18.06
N LEU A 268 -3.77 1.10 -18.29
CA LEU A 268 -3.54 0.35 -19.52
C LEU A 268 -4.67 -0.67 -19.78
N ILE A 269 -5.00 -1.51 -18.80
CA ILE A 269 -6.04 -2.54 -18.94
C ILE A 269 -7.42 -1.91 -19.21
N TRP A 270 -7.72 -0.78 -18.57
CA TRP A 270 -8.98 -0.07 -18.81
C TRP A 270 -9.09 0.42 -20.25
N ASN A 271 -8.05 1.06 -20.78
CA ASN A 271 -8.04 1.56 -22.16
C ASN A 271 -8.08 0.42 -23.20
N LEU A 272 -7.37 -0.69 -22.95
CA LEU A 272 -7.45 -1.87 -23.81
C LEU A 272 -8.86 -2.48 -23.82
N THR A 273 -9.52 -2.54 -22.66
CA THR A 273 -10.91 -3.01 -22.56
C THR A 273 -11.86 -2.11 -23.35
N LEU A 274 -11.73 -0.78 -23.22
CA LEU A 274 -12.54 0.18 -23.97
C LEU A 274 -12.33 0.05 -25.49
N LEU A 275 -11.07 -0.10 -25.93
CA LEU A 275 -10.75 -0.32 -27.33
C LEU A 275 -11.37 -1.61 -27.86
N GLY A 276 -11.30 -2.71 -27.09
CA GLY A 276 -11.92 -3.98 -27.45
C GLY A 276 -13.45 -3.87 -27.59
N LEU A 277 -14.12 -3.17 -26.68
CA LEU A 277 -15.55 -2.91 -26.76
C LEU A 277 -15.91 -2.05 -27.98
N LEU A 278 -15.12 -1.00 -28.27
CA LEU A 278 -15.31 -0.17 -29.45
C LEU A 278 -15.19 -1.01 -30.74
N MET A 279 -14.18 -1.87 -30.83
CA MET A 279 -13.98 -2.76 -31.98
C MET A 279 -15.17 -3.72 -32.15
N LEU A 280 -15.71 -4.28 -31.05
CA LEU A 280 -16.90 -5.13 -31.11
C LEU A 280 -18.15 -4.38 -31.61
N VAL A 281 -18.32 -3.11 -31.20
CA VAL A 281 -19.41 -2.27 -31.71
C VAL A 281 -19.24 -2.02 -33.21
N VAL A 282 -18.04 -1.64 -33.66
CA VAL A 282 -17.75 -1.40 -35.08
C VAL A 282 -18.00 -2.66 -35.93
N VAL A 283 -17.54 -3.82 -35.48
CA VAL A 283 -17.78 -5.10 -36.17
C VAL A 283 -19.28 -5.42 -36.22
N SER A 284 -20.01 -5.20 -35.12
CA SER A 284 -21.46 -5.45 -35.08
C SER A 284 -22.24 -4.50 -35.97
N SER A 285 -21.88 -3.21 -36.00
CA SER A 285 -22.49 -2.21 -36.87
C SER A 285 -22.21 -2.48 -38.35
N ASN A 286 -21.01 -2.95 -38.69
CA ASN A 286 -20.67 -3.33 -40.06
C ASN A 286 -21.36 -4.64 -40.48
N ALA A 287 -21.54 -5.61 -39.58
CA ALA A 287 -22.30 -6.83 -39.84
C ALA A 287 -23.80 -6.55 -40.06
N LEU A 288 -24.36 -5.53 -39.42
CA LEU A 288 -25.72 -5.04 -39.66
C LEU A 288 -25.86 -4.19 -40.93
N ALA A 289 -24.74 -3.75 -41.52
CA ALA A 289 -24.68 -2.94 -42.73
C ALA A 289 -24.43 -3.76 -44.01
N GLU A 290 -24.42 -5.09 -43.94
CA GLU A 290 -24.42 -5.92 -45.16
C GLU A 290 -25.69 -5.63 -45.99
N PRO A 291 -25.56 -5.42 -47.30
CA PRO A 291 -26.66 -4.94 -48.14
C PRO A 291 -27.76 -6.01 -48.22
N GLN A 292 -29.01 -5.57 -48.12
CA GLN A 292 -30.15 -6.39 -48.54
C GLN A 292 -29.84 -6.98 -49.92
N MET A 293 -29.84 -8.32 -49.98
CA MET A 293 -29.78 -9.10 -51.21
C MET A 293 -30.51 -8.36 -52.34
N SER A 294 -29.82 -8.15 -53.47
CA SER A 294 -30.39 -7.50 -54.64
C SER A 294 -31.75 -8.14 -54.98
N THR A 295 -32.79 -7.32 -55.03
CA THR A 295 -34.16 -7.69 -55.42
C THR A 295 -34.28 -8.24 -56.85
N SER A 296 -33.17 -8.41 -57.57
CA SER A 296 -33.11 -8.91 -58.94
C SER A 296 -33.55 -10.38 -59.11
N LEU A 297 -33.42 -11.22 -58.08
CA LEU A 297 -33.83 -12.63 -58.16
C LEU A 297 -35.34 -12.83 -57.95
N LEU A 298 -35.98 -11.97 -57.14
CA LEU A 298 -37.44 -11.98 -56.92
C LEU A 298 -38.19 -11.42 -58.14
N ASP A 299 -37.61 -10.42 -58.81
CA ASP A 299 -38.17 -9.83 -60.02
C ASP A 299 -38.16 -10.78 -61.24
N SER A 300 -37.19 -11.71 -61.32
CA SER A 300 -37.17 -12.71 -62.40
C SER A 300 -38.18 -13.84 -62.20
N ILE A 301 -38.52 -14.17 -60.95
CA ILE A 301 -39.49 -15.23 -60.63
C ILE A 301 -40.93 -14.73 -60.84
N VAL A 302 -41.22 -13.48 -60.49
CA VAL A 302 -42.56 -12.88 -60.69
C VAL A 302 -42.87 -12.65 -62.17
N ARG A 303 -41.86 -12.28 -63.00
CA ARG A 303 -42.05 -12.11 -64.45
C ARG A 303 -42.18 -13.41 -65.24
N GLY A 304 -41.84 -14.56 -64.65
CA GLY A 304 -42.02 -15.89 -65.26
C GLY A 304 -43.43 -16.49 -65.09
N LEU A 305 -44.24 -15.94 -64.18
CA LEU A 305 -45.58 -16.45 -63.83
C LEU A 305 -46.74 -15.67 -64.51
N VAL A 306 -46.43 -14.64 -65.31
CA VAL A 306 -47.42 -13.81 -66.03
C VAL A 306 -47.23 -13.91 -67.56
N ARG A 307 -46.74 -15.05 -68.06
CA ARG A 307 -46.79 -15.39 -69.48
C ARG A 307 -47.51 -16.71 -69.69
#